data_AF-A0A7G8HDY2-F1
#
_entry.id   AF-A0A7G8HDY2-F1
#
_cell.length_a   1.000
_cell.length_b   1.000
_cell.length_c   1.000
_cell.angle_alpha   90.00
_cell.angle_beta   90.00
_cell.angle_gamma   90.00
#
_symmetry.space_group_name_H-M   'P 1'
#
loop_
_entity.id
_entity.type
_entity.pdbx_description
1 polymer ?
#
loop_
_entity_poly.entity_id
_entity_poly.type
_entity_poly.pdbx_seq_one_letter_code
_entity_poly.pdbx_strand_id
1 'polypeptide(L)'
;MYVPEKPVDAAFLARPRQSIDSRTGSEPSLGGSLREKAVWVEEVDCIGCRYCAHVASNTFVMVPETGRCRAIRQDGDSMDRIQEAIDTCPVDCIHWVDFDDLD
;
A
#
# COMPACT_ATOMS: atom_id res chain seq x y z
N MET A 1 4.63 15.00 -24.33
CA MET A 1 5.17 15.03 -22.95
C MET A 1 4.02 14.69 -22.01
N TYR A 2 3.62 13.42 -22.02
CA TYR A 2 2.58 12.84 -21.15
C TYR A 2 2.97 11.37 -21.08
N VAL A 3 3.19 10.84 -19.88
CA VAL A 3 3.45 9.41 -19.67
C VAL A 3 2.09 8.80 -19.28
N PRO A 4 1.36 8.13 -20.19
CA PRO A 4 0.08 7.55 -19.87
C PRO A 4 0.29 6.10 -19.43
N GLU A 5 1.02 5.88 -18.35
CA GLU A 5 1.13 4.55 -17.74
C GLU A 5 0.72 4.76 -16.29
N LYS A 6 -0.53 4.43 -15.98
CA LYS A 6 -1.07 4.67 -14.65
C LYS A 6 -0.23 3.84 -13.67
N PRO A 7 0.33 4.43 -12.60
CA PRO A 7 1.19 3.72 -11.64
C PRO A 7 0.51 2.48 -11.03
N VAL A 8 -0.82 2.47 -11.00
CA VAL A 8 -1.64 1.30 -10.65
C VAL A 8 -1.44 0.10 -11.57
N ASP A 9 -1.29 0.31 -12.88
CA ASP A 9 -1.09 -0.79 -13.84
C ASP A 9 0.30 -1.42 -13.66
N ALA A 10 1.32 -0.58 -13.40
CA ALA A 10 2.66 -1.06 -13.07
C ALA A 10 2.67 -1.85 -11.75
N ALA A 11 1.95 -1.39 -10.73
CA ALA A 11 1.82 -2.09 -9.47
C ALA A 11 1.03 -3.41 -9.61
N PHE A 12 0.01 -3.44 -10.48
CA PHE A 12 -0.78 -4.64 -10.77
C PHE A 12 0.03 -5.70 -11.54
N LEU A 13 0.89 -5.26 -12.46
CA LEU A 13 1.74 -6.14 -13.27
C LEU A 13 3.03 -6.56 -12.55
N ALA A 14 3.37 -5.94 -11.41
CA ALA A 14 4.57 -6.26 -10.65
C ALA A 14 4.49 -7.69 -10.07
N ARG A 15 5.45 -8.54 -10.48
CA ARG A 15 5.57 -9.91 -9.98
C ARG A 15 5.88 -9.92 -8.47
N PRO A 16 5.23 -10.78 -7.68
CA PRO A 16 5.55 -10.94 -6.27
C PRO A 16 6.99 -11.45 -6.10
N ARG A 17 7.66 -10.97 -5.04
CA ARG A 17 9.08 -11.20 -4.78
C ARG A 17 9.42 -12.63 -4.31
N GLN A 18 8.41 -13.45 -3.98
CA GLN A 18 8.58 -14.82 -3.47
C GLN A 18 7.99 -15.87 -4.41
N SER A 19 8.63 -17.04 -4.45
CA SER A 19 8.21 -18.20 -5.22
C SER A 19 6.88 -18.75 -4.72
N ILE A 20 6.05 -19.21 -5.66
CA ILE A 20 4.67 -19.71 -5.48
C ILE A 20 4.58 -20.93 -4.53
N ASP A 21 5.71 -21.50 -4.11
CA ASP A 21 5.80 -22.80 -3.43
C ASP A 21 5.51 -22.77 -1.92
N SER A 22 5.20 -21.59 -1.36
CA SER A 22 4.82 -21.41 0.06
C SER A 22 3.48 -20.67 0.18
N ARG A 23 2.50 -21.04 -0.65
CA ARG A 23 1.11 -20.60 -0.50
C ARG A 23 0.59 -21.03 0.88
N THR A 24 0.52 -20.09 1.83
CA THR A 24 -0.09 -20.29 3.15
C THR A 24 -1.61 -20.08 3.14
N GLY A 25 -2.19 -19.69 2.00
CA GLY A 25 -3.61 -19.38 1.84
C GLY A 25 -4.38 -20.43 1.05
N SER A 26 -5.12 -21.29 1.74
CA SER A 26 -6.17 -22.13 1.13
C SER A 26 -7.59 -21.63 1.44
N GLU A 27 -7.72 -20.45 2.05
CA GLU A 27 -9.01 -19.86 2.39
C GLU A 27 -9.33 -18.63 1.54
N PRO A 28 -10.62 -18.37 1.25
CA PRO A 28 -11.03 -17.41 0.23
C PRO A 28 -10.72 -15.95 0.57
N SER A 29 -10.49 -15.62 1.84
CA SER A 29 -10.35 -14.24 2.30
C SER A 29 -8.91 -13.73 2.41
N LEU A 30 -7.90 -14.58 2.64
CA LEU A 30 -6.61 -14.09 3.18
C LEU A 30 -5.40 -14.96 2.78
N GLY A 31 -4.87 -14.72 1.59
CA GLY A 31 -3.83 -15.55 0.98
C GLY A 31 -2.37 -15.31 1.41
N GLY A 32 -2.02 -15.02 2.68
CA GLY A 32 -0.59 -14.85 3.05
C GLY A 32 -0.30 -14.30 4.45
N SER A 33 0.97 -14.15 4.85
CA SER A 33 1.47 -13.77 6.19
C SER A 33 0.98 -12.44 6.79
N LEU A 34 0.12 -11.70 6.09
CA LEU A 34 -0.43 -10.40 6.47
C LEU A 34 -1.93 -10.48 6.83
N ARG A 35 -2.43 -11.68 7.21
CA ARG A 35 -3.87 -11.99 7.36
C ARG A 35 -4.63 -11.12 8.36
N GLU A 36 -3.96 -10.48 9.31
CA GLU A 36 -4.64 -9.79 10.40
C GLU A 36 -4.63 -8.26 10.24
N LYS A 37 -3.74 -7.70 9.41
CA LYS A 37 -3.52 -6.25 9.37
C LYS A 37 -3.43 -5.72 7.95
N ALA A 38 -4.22 -4.69 7.66
CA ALA A 38 -4.17 -3.90 6.45
C ALA A 38 -3.68 -2.49 6.77
N VAL A 39 -3.05 -1.84 5.80
CA VAL A 39 -2.75 -0.42 5.83
C VAL A 39 -3.90 0.36 5.19
N TRP A 40 -4.36 1.38 5.92
CA TRP A 40 -5.38 2.34 5.51
C TRP A 40 -4.79 3.75 5.47
N VAL A 41 -5.25 4.58 4.52
CA VAL A 41 -4.84 5.98 4.38
C VAL A 41 -6.06 6.86 4.46
N GLU A 42 -6.07 7.78 5.42
CA GLU A 42 -7.12 8.79 5.55
C GLU A 42 -6.88 9.92 4.54
N GLU A 43 -7.60 9.88 3.41
CA GLU A 43 -7.38 10.78 2.28
C GLU A 43 -7.69 12.25 2.60
N VAL A 44 -8.61 12.50 3.53
CA VAL A 44 -9.02 13.87 3.87
C VAL A 44 -7.90 14.63 4.56
N ASP A 45 -7.13 13.95 5.42
CA ASP A 45 -6.06 14.54 6.23
C ASP A 45 -4.71 14.55 5.50
N CYS A 46 -4.51 13.69 4.51
CA CYS A 46 -3.24 13.53 3.81
C CYS A 46 -2.78 14.81 3.08
N ILE A 47 -1.80 15.55 3.59
CA ILE A 47 -1.34 16.81 2.94
C ILE A 47 -0.50 16.65 1.66
N GLY A 48 -0.28 15.42 1.18
CA GLY A 48 0.44 15.19 -0.07
C GLY A 48 1.96 15.40 -0.01
N CYS A 49 2.61 15.12 1.12
CA CYS A 49 4.07 15.27 1.30
C CYS A 49 4.91 14.26 0.47
N ARG A 50 4.28 13.20 -0.06
CA ARG A 50 4.85 12.17 -0.95
C ARG A 50 5.94 11.27 -0.36
N TYR A 51 6.26 11.38 0.92
CA TYR A 51 7.28 10.54 1.53
C TYR A 51 6.93 9.04 1.46
N CYS A 52 5.69 8.69 1.83
CA CYS A 52 5.17 7.33 1.76
C CYS A 52 5.31 6.69 0.37
N ALA A 53 5.00 7.44 -0.69
CA ALA A 53 5.13 6.98 -2.07
C ALA A 53 6.59 6.81 -2.55
N HIS A 54 7.57 7.45 -1.89
CA HIS A 54 8.99 7.24 -2.20
C HIS A 54 9.60 6.06 -1.44
N VAL A 55 9.23 5.85 -0.19
CA VAL A 55 9.79 4.77 0.64
C VAL A 55 9.17 3.40 0.32
N ALA A 56 7.86 3.36 0.04
CA ALA A 56 7.07 2.16 -0.23
C ALA A 56 6.17 2.37 -1.46
N SER A 57 6.82 2.48 -2.63
CA SER A 57 6.18 2.83 -3.91
C SER A 57 5.31 1.73 -4.50
N ASN A 58 5.41 0.49 -4.02
CA ASN A 58 4.52 -0.59 -4.45
C ASN A 58 3.27 -0.67 -3.56
N THR A 59 3.32 -0.07 -2.37
CA THR A 59 2.23 -0.05 -1.37
C THR A 59 1.39 1.22 -1.49
N PHE A 60 2.03 2.39 -1.65
CA PHE A 60 1.38 3.69 -1.69
C PHE A 60 1.54 4.39 -3.02
N VAL A 61 0.50 5.11 -3.44
CA VAL A 61 0.52 5.95 -4.64
C VAL A 61 -0.03 7.34 -4.36
N MET A 62 0.53 8.34 -5.01
CA MET A 62 -0.04 9.70 -5.03
C MET A 62 -1.04 9.81 -6.18
N VAL A 63 -2.27 10.19 -5.87
CA VAL A 63 -3.34 10.45 -6.85
C VAL A 63 -3.11 11.85 -7.45
N PRO A 64 -2.85 11.97 -8.77
CA PRO A 64 -2.56 13.27 -9.39
C PRO A 64 -3.70 14.28 -9.29
N GLU A 65 -4.95 13.81 -9.30
CA GLU A 65 -6.15 14.65 -9.33
C GLU A 65 -6.40 15.34 -7.98
N THR A 66 -6.12 14.65 -6.88
CA THR A 66 -6.36 15.15 -5.52
C THR A 66 -5.09 15.58 -4.81
N GLY A 67 -3.92 15.13 -5.28
CA GLY A 67 -2.64 15.28 -4.59
C GLY A 67 -2.56 14.46 -3.29
N ARG A 68 -3.51 13.55 -3.05
CA ARG A 68 -3.60 12.72 -1.84
C ARG A 68 -2.96 11.34 -2.05
N CYS A 69 -2.55 10.71 -0.96
CA CYS A 69 -2.01 9.35 -0.99
C CYS A 69 -3.14 8.30 -0.92
N ARG A 70 -2.94 7.14 -1.54
CA ARG A 70 -3.79 5.94 -1.40
C ARG A 70 -2.93 4.68 -1.23
N ALA A 71 -3.42 3.73 -0.43
CA ALA A 71 -2.88 2.37 -0.40
C ALA A 71 -3.40 1.57 -1.60
N ILE A 72 -2.51 0.97 -2.39
CA ILE A 72 -2.85 0.18 -3.59
C ILE A 72 -2.57 -1.31 -3.43
N ARG A 73 -1.66 -1.69 -2.54
CA ARG A 73 -1.31 -3.09 -2.24
C ARG A 73 -0.91 -3.22 -0.80
N GLN A 74 -1.54 -4.16 -0.08
CA GLN A 74 -1.26 -4.41 1.33
C GLN A 74 0.13 -5.03 1.55
N ASP A 75 0.62 -5.79 0.56
CA ASP A 75 1.87 -6.54 0.58
C ASP A 75 2.89 -6.06 -0.48
N GLY A 76 2.75 -4.83 -0.95
CA GLY A 76 3.57 -4.30 -2.05
C GLY A 76 5.06 -4.19 -1.69
N ASP A 77 5.37 -3.83 -0.44
CA ASP A 77 6.72 -3.67 0.07
C ASP A 77 6.93 -4.48 1.37
N SER A 78 8.17 -4.50 1.87
CA SER A 78 8.48 -5.12 3.16
C SER A 78 7.80 -4.38 4.31
N MET A 79 7.37 -5.11 5.36
CA MET A 79 6.74 -4.51 6.54
C MET A 79 7.55 -3.34 7.13
N ASP A 80 8.88 -3.45 7.17
CA ASP A 80 9.75 -2.37 7.67
C ASP A 80 9.59 -1.06 6.89
N ARG A 81 9.39 -1.13 5.56
CA ARG A 81 9.19 0.05 4.71
C ARG A 81 7.80 0.65 4.90
N ILE A 82 6.80 -0.19 5.07
CA ILE A 82 5.43 0.25 5.32
C ILE A 82 5.36 0.91 6.69
N GLN A 83 6.02 0.33 7.70
CA GLN A 83 6.12 0.92 9.03
C GLN A 83 6.89 2.25 9.01
N GLU A 84 8.01 2.34 8.29
CA GLU A 84 8.75 3.61 8.11
C GLU A 84 7.86 4.70 7.48
N ALA A 85 7.05 4.34 6.48
CA ALA A 85 6.11 5.26 5.84
C ALA A 85 5.04 5.78 6.82
N ILE A 86 4.54 4.90 7.68
CA ILE A 86 3.56 5.22 8.72
C ILE A 86 4.18 6.18 9.74
N ASP A 87 5.32 5.80 10.32
CA ASP A 87 5.98 6.55 11.40
C ASP A 87 6.51 7.93 10.96
N THR A 88 6.74 8.11 9.66
CA THR A 88 7.29 9.36 9.11
C THR A 88 6.20 10.29 8.57
N CYS A 89 4.93 9.90 8.59
CA CYS A 89 3.85 10.73 8.07
C CYS A 89 3.70 12.00 8.94
N PRO A 90 3.84 13.23 8.40
CA PRO A 90 3.83 14.46 9.20
C PRO A 90 2.46 14.81 9.80
N VAL A 91 1.40 14.15 9.36
CA VAL A 91 0.02 14.35 9.82
C VAL A 91 -0.61 13.04 10.32
N ASP A 92 0.19 11.99 10.49
CA ASP A 92 -0.23 10.68 11.00
C ASP A 92 -1.45 10.07 10.28
N CYS A 93 -1.65 10.36 8.99
CA CYS A 93 -2.84 9.93 8.24
C CYS A 93 -2.79 8.48 7.68
N ILE A 94 -1.86 7.65 8.13
CA ILE A 94 -1.68 6.26 7.67
C ILE A 94 -1.75 5.35 8.89
N HIS A 95 -2.60 4.32 8.83
CA HIS A 95 -2.90 3.48 9.98
C HIS A 95 -2.86 1.99 9.63
N TRP A 96 -2.42 1.17 10.59
CA TRP A 96 -2.74 -0.25 10.58
C TRP A 96 -4.17 -0.45 11.11
N VAL A 97 -4.97 -1.18 10.36
CA VAL A 97 -6.35 -1.56 10.71
C VAL A 97 -6.50 -3.06 10.56
N ASP A 98 -7.47 -3.65 11.26
CA ASP A 98 -7.79 -5.05 11.06
C ASP A 98 -8.39 -5.23 9.65
N PHE A 99 -8.02 -6.31 8.97
CA PHE A 99 -8.48 -6.54 7.59
C PHE A 99 -10.01 -6.67 7.51
N ASP A 100 -10.64 -7.18 8.56
CA ASP A 100 -12.10 -7.33 8.63
C ASP A 100 -12.83 -5.97 8.73
N ASP A 101 -12.14 -4.88 9.10
CA ASP A 101 -12.72 -3.54 9.20
C ASP A 101 -12.70 -2.77 7.85
N LEU A 102 -12.21 -3.39 6.76
CA LEU A 102 -12.07 -2.77 5.43
C LEU A 102 -13.32 -2.86 4.52
N ASP A 103 -14.51 -3.16 5.06
CA ASP A 103 -15.78 -3.38 4.34
C ASP A 103 -16.18 -2.26 3.34
#